data_AF-A0AA85IY64-F1
#
_entry.id   AF-A0AA85IY64-F1
#
_cell.length_a   1.000
_cell.length_b   1.000
_cell.length_c   1.000
_cell.angle_alpha   90.00
_cell.angle_beta   90.00
_cell.angle_gamma   90.00
#
_symmetry.space_group_name_H-M   'P 1'
#
loop_
_entity.id
_entity.type
_entity.pdbx_description
1 polymer ?
#
loop_
_entity_poly.entity_id
_entity_poly.type
_entity_poly.pdbx_seq_one_letter_code
_entity_poly.pdbx_strand_id
1 'polypeptide(L)'
;MRNPLDKPVGFKIKTTVPKCYCVKPSNGYIEPHQMIDVAVMLQPFSYNAAEKFNHKFMIQSIVVPDGPRPSMEVLWKDAPRSKLMDSRLFCLLRMPDELLVEPSRDLVFEGPFVKPVTSIIKLTNPSSQYICFKISASSPEYFSATPSTSVLPPGANSELSVVFRPHDFDFMAKSRERILIQSVVGSEGLDPKKDQTALFKEGKVTDYYLKCIFKNTGIEDKIESSKHEHTSSKPVHDTGMTKADIEALMAEVSALRRENAALKESDLHLRRTAVSATCRMPTESGGSGRHHPINTGALSNIPPILYLILALLIGLFLGRFVL
;
A
#
# COMPACT_ATOMS: atom_id res chain seq x y z
N MET A 1 -24.76 4.70 -13.26
CA MET A 1 -24.90 3.38 -12.60
C MET A 1 -25.64 2.44 -13.55
N ARG A 2 -25.12 1.24 -13.80
CA ARG A 2 -25.71 0.27 -14.72
C ARG A 2 -26.21 -0.96 -13.98
N ASN A 3 -27.40 -1.47 -14.34
CA ASN A 3 -27.88 -2.77 -13.92
C ASN A 3 -27.56 -3.81 -15.01
N PRO A 4 -26.66 -4.77 -14.77
CA PRO A 4 -26.34 -5.82 -15.74
C PRO A 4 -27.27 -7.05 -15.64
N LEU A 5 -28.20 -7.08 -14.68
CA LEU A 5 -29.05 -8.23 -14.40
C LEU A 5 -30.34 -8.22 -15.23
N ASP A 6 -30.95 -9.39 -15.40
CA ASP A 6 -32.27 -9.57 -16.01
C ASP A 6 -33.44 -9.23 -15.05
N LYS A 7 -33.12 -8.75 -13.85
CA LYS A 7 -34.12 -8.36 -12.83
C LYS A 7 -33.94 -6.89 -12.45
N PRO A 8 -35.03 -6.18 -12.10
CA PRO A 8 -34.92 -4.82 -11.62
C PRO A 8 -34.15 -4.76 -10.31
N VAL A 9 -33.39 -3.69 -10.12
CA VAL A 9 -32.57 -3.45 -8.92
C VAL A 9 -33.03 -2.17 -8.25
N GLY A 10 -33.40 -2.26 -6.97
CA GLY A 10 -33.61 -1.09 -6.12
C GLY A 10 -32.27 -0.58 -5.60
N PHE A 11 -32.08 0.74 -5.59
CA PHE A 11 -30.85 1.36 -5.05
C PHE A 11 -31.16 2.52 -4.10
N LYS A 12 -30.26 2.76 -3.15
CA LYS A 12 -30.27 3.90 -2.24
C LYS A 12 -28.85 4.39 -2.02
N ILE A 13 -28.67 5.70 -2.06
CA ILE A 13 -27.39 6.37 -1.89
C ILE A 13 -27.39 7.05 -0.52
N LYS A 14 -26.36 6.77 0.27
CA LYS A 14 -26.10 7.36 1.58
C LYS A 14 -24.75 8.07 1.55
N THR A 15 -24.59 9.11 2.35
CA THR A 15 -23.29 9.81 2.50
C THR A 15 -22.98 10.01 3.97
N THR A 16 -21.69 10.05 4.32
CA THR A 16 -21.23 10.40 5.67
C THR A 16 -21.45 11.87 6.00
N VAL A 17 -21.76 12.72 5.01
CA VAL A 17 -21.92 14.17 5.15
C VAL A 17 -23.12 14.69 4.36
N PRO A 18 -24.36 14.30 4.73
CA PRO A 18 -25.57 14.60 3.95
C PRO A 18 -25.90 16.08 3.84
N LYS A 19 -25.42 16.92 4.77
CA LYS A 19 -25.62 18.38 4.69
C LYS A 19 -24.79 19.03 3.58
N CYS A 20 -23.66 18.43 3.21
CA CYS A 20 -22.75 18.99 2.23
C CYS A 20 -23.10 18.56 0.79
N TYR A 21 -24.03 17.63 0.60
CA TYR A 21 -24.29 17.08 -0.73
C TYR A 21 -25.77 16.91 -1.03
N CYS A 22 -26.17 17.33 -2.22
CA CYS A 22 -27.43 16.95 -2.82
C CYS A 22 -27.17 15.83 -3.84
N VAL A 23 -27.89 14.72 -3.72
CA VAL A 23 -27.77 13.57 -4.64
C VAL A 23 -29.11 13.35 -5.35
N LYS A 24 -29.10 13.34 -6.69
CA LYS A 24 -30.31 13.19 -7.51
C LYS A 24 -30.09 12.21 -8.67
N PRO A 25 -30.89 11.13 -8.78
CA PRO A 25 -31.77 10.58 -7.74
C PRO A 25 -30.96 9.99 -6.56
N SER A 26 -31.46 10.15 -5.33
CA SER A 26 -30.82 9.55 -4.14
C SER A 26 -31.23 8.10 -3.91
N ASN A 27 -32.33 7.66 -4.52
CA ASN A 27 -32.84 6.31 -4.49
C ASN A 27 -33.79 6.10 -5.68
N GLY A 28 -34.00 4.84 -6.07
CA GLY A 28 -34.96 4.49 -7.10
C GLY A 28 -34.80 3.04 -7.56
N TYR A 29 -35.34 2.75 -8.72
CA TYR A 29 -35.17 1.46 -9.40
C TYR A 29 -34.36 1.64 -10.69
N ILE A 30 -33.60 0.62 -11.05
CA ILE A 30 -32.95 0.49 -12.35
C ILE A 30 -33.50 -0.79 -12.98
N GLU A 31 -34.18 -0.64 -14.11
CA GLU A 31 -34.73 -1.78 -14.86
C GLU A 31 -33.60 -2.68 -15.40
N PRO A 32 -33.93 -3.93 -15.81
CA PRO A 32 -32.95 -4.83 -16.42
C PRO A 32 -32.17 -4.17 -17.56
N HIS A 33 -30.86 -4.37 -17.57
CA HIS A 33 -29.92 -3.83 -18.58
C HIS A 33 -29.90 -2.31 -18.74
N GLN A 34 -30.59 -1.55 -17.88
CA GLN A 34 -30.64 -0.09 -17.96
C GLN A 34 -29.51 0.60 -17.20
N MET A 35 -29.30 1.86 -17.54
CA MET A 35 -28.38 2.77 -16.87
C MET A 35 -29.12 4.01 -16.40
N ILE A 36 -28.74 4.52 -15.23
CA ILE A 36 -29.17 5.82 -14.73
C ILE A 36 -27.95 6.70 -14.40
N ASP A 37 -28.09 7.99 -14.63
CA ASP A 37 -27.13 8.97 -14.17
C ASP A 37 -27.53 9.52 -12.80
N VAL A 38 -26.54 9.62 -11.92
CA VAL A 38 -26.72 10.17 -10.58
C VAL A 38 -25.87 11.42 -10.47
N ALA A 39 -26.53 12.56 -10.30
CA ALA A 39 -25.87 13.82 -10.03
C ALA A 39 -25.53 13.91 -8.52
N VAL A 40 -24.26 14.15 -8.21
CA VAL A 40 -23.78 14.47 -6.87
C VAL A 40 -23.31 15.91 -6.87
N MET A 41 -24.03 16.78 -6.16
CA MET A 41 -23.77 18.22 -6.12
C MET A 41 -23.29 18.61 -4.73
N LEU A 42 -22.07 19.12 -4.63
CA LEU A 42 -21.55 19.72 -3.41
C LEU A 42 -22.34 21.01 -3.13
N GLN A 43 -22.94 21.09 -1.95
CA GLN A 43 -23.64 22.28 -1.48
C GLN A 43 -22.63 23.28 -0.92
N PRO A 44 -22.92 24.59 -0.94
CA PRO A 44 -22.08 25.59 -0.29
C PRO A 44 -21.89 25.26 1.20
N PHE A 45 -20.64 25.29 1.66
CA PHE A 45 -20.29 25.14 3.07
C PHE A 45 -19.02 25.96 3.36
N SER A 46 -18.78 26.26 4.63
CA SER A 46 -17.53 26.88 5.06
C SER A 46 -16.39 25.87 4.95
N TYR A 47 -15.58 25.97 3.89
CA TYR A 47 -14.40 25.14 3.72
C TYR A 47 -13.34 25.49 4.76
N ASN A 48 -12.90 24.49 5.52
CA ASN A 48 -11.82 24.60 6.48
C ASN A 48 -10.70 23.63 6.09
N ALA A 49 -9.57 24.15 5.61
CA ALA A 49 -8.45 23.32 5.17
C ALA A 49 -7.84 22.44 6.29
N ALA A 50 -8.09 22.78 7.57
CA ALA A 50 -7.67 21.96 8.70
C ALA A 50 -8.55 20.71 8.90
N GLU A 51 -9.76 20.69 8.33
CA GLU A 51 -10.68 19.57 8.43
C GLU A 51 -10.41 18.53 7.35
N LYS A 52 -10.18 17.28 7.77
CA LYS A 52 -10.01 16.16 6.83
C LYS A 52 -11.37 15.75 6.26
N PHE A 53 -11.68 16.23 5.06
CA PHE A 53 -12.90 15.88 4.33
C PHE A 53 -12.83 14.47 3.73
N ASN A 54 -12.95 13.45 4.59
CA ASN A 54 -13.04 12.04 4.18
C ASN A 54 -14.48 11.67 3.81
N HIS A 55 -15.05 12.35 2.82
CA HIS A 55 -16.42 12.17 2.40
C HIS A 55 -16.59 10.81 1.69
N LYS A 56 -17.58 10.03 2.12
CA LYS A 56 -17.86 8.72 1.54
C LYS A 56 -19.31 8.64 1.12
N PHE A 57 -19.54 8.07 -0.05
CA PHE A 57 -20.85 7.68 -0.52
C PHE A 57 -20.97 6.16 -0.47
N MET A 58 -22.13 5.67 -0.09
CA MET A 58 -22.47 4.26 -0.08
C MET A 58 -23.69 4.08 -0.98
N ILE A 59 -23.51 3.31 -2.03
CA ILE A 59 -24.58 2.84 -2.90
C ILE A 59 -24.99 1.48 -2.37
N GLN A 60 -26.18 1.41 -1.79
CA GLN A 60 -26.79 0.17 -1.36
C GLN A 60 -27.78 -0.27 -2.43
N SER A 61 -27.76 -1.54 -2.79
CA SER A 61 -28.62 -2.10 -3.84
C SER A 61 -29.17 -3.47 -3.45
N ILE A 62 -30.31 -3.81 -4.02
CA ILE A 62 -31.00 -5.09 -3.81
C ILE A 62 -31.75 -5.48 -5.08
N VAL A 63 -31.67 -6.75 -5.45
CA VAL A 63 -32.52 -7.30 -6.51
C VAL A 63 -33.98 -7.28 -6.04
N VAL A 64 -34.86 -6.68 -6.83
CA VAL A 64 -36.28 -6.58 -6.48
C VAL A 64 -36.90 -7.97 -6.47
N PRO A 65 -37.65 -8.35 -5.41
CA PRO A 65 -38.34 -9.63 -5.34
C PRO A 65 -39.32 -9.84 -6.50
N ASP A 66 -39.54 -11.09 -6.88
CA ASP A 66 -40.54 -11.45 -7.88
C ASP A 66 -41.96 -11.15 -7.35
N GLY A 67 -42.84 -10.65 -8.21
CA GLY A 67 -44.21 -10.24 -7.85
C GLY A 67 -44.47 -8.73 -8.01
N PRO A 68 -45.49 -8.18 -7.33
CA PRO A 68 -45.79 -6.76 -7.38
C PRO A 68 -44.60 -5.93 -6.88
N ARG A 69 -44.25 -4.86 -7.62
CA ARG A 69 -43.15 -3.99 -7.24
C ARG A 69 -43.45 -3.29 -5.91
N PRO A 70 -42.67 -3.55 -4.84
CA PRO A 70 -42.89 -2.88 -3.56
C PRO A 70 -42.55 -1.39 -3.69
N SER A 71 -43.03 -0.57 -2.74
CA SER A 71 -42.49 0.78 -2.57
C SER A 71 -41.06 0.72 -2.02
N MET A 72 -40.29 1.80 -2.16
CA MET A 72 -38.91 1.82 -1.63
C MET A 72 -38.88 1.64 -0.12
N GLU A 73 -39.82 2.21 0.63
CA GLU A 73 -39.89 2.06 2.09
C GLU A 73 -40.07 0.59 2.50
N VAL A 74 -41.00 -0.12 1.85
CA VAL A 74 -41.26 -1.53 2.10
C VAL A 74 -40.06 -2.38 1.69
N LEU A 75 -39.50 -2.13 0.50
CA LEU A 75 -38.34 -2.85 -0.01
C LEU A 75 -37.18 -2.83 0.99
N TRP A 76 -36.85 -1.67 1.57
CA TRP A 76 -35.74 -1.55 2.52
C TRP A 76 -36.07 -2.03 3.93
N LYS A 77 -37.34 -2.01 4.33
CA LYS A 77 -37.79 -2.53 5.64
C LYS A 77 -37.69 -4.06 5.68
N ASP A 78 -38.11 -4.71 4.59
CA ASP A 78 -38.21 -6.17 4.51
C ASP A 78 -36.94 -6.80 3.91
N ALA A 79 -35.98 -5.99 3.46
CA ALA A 79 -34.72 -6.44 2.90
C ALA A 79 -33.87 -7.22 3.92
N PRO A 80 -33.60 -8.53 3.71
CA PRO A 80 -32.65 -9.25 4.53
C PRO A 80 -31.23 -8.73 4.24
N ARG A 81 -30.44 -8.52 5.30
CA ARG A 81 -29.07 -7.97 5.19
C ARG A 81 -28.17 -8.78 4.26
N SER A 82 -28.40 -10.09 4.12
CA SER A 82 -27.65 -10.98 3.24
C SER A 82 -27.88 -10.74 1.74
N LYS A 83 -28.97 -10.08 1.36
CA LYS A 83 -29.29 -9.75 -0.05
C LYS A 83 -28.91 -8.32 -0.43
N LEU A 84 -28.41 -7.54 0.53
CA LEU A 84 -27.96 -6.17 0.28
C LEU A 84 -26.54 -6.19 -0.29
N MET A 85 -26.35 -5.46 -1.39
CA MET A 85 -25.04 -5.21 -1.97
C MET A 85 -24.65 -3.77 -1.71
N ASP A 86 -23.49 -3.56 -1.08
CA ASP A 86 -22.97 -2.23 -0.75
C ASP A 86 -21.73 -1.92 -1.58
N SER A 87 -21.76 -0.82 -2.33
CA SER A 87 -20.61 -0.24 -3.02
C SER A 87 -20.23 1.08 -2.35
N ARG A 88 -18.95 1.29 -2.05
CA ARG A 88 -18.46 2.51 -1.39
C ARG A 88 -17.63 3.33 -2.35
N LEU A 89 -17.99 4.60 -2.51
CA LEU A 89 -17.25 5.59 -3.27
C LEU A 89 -16.62 6.58 -2.29
N PHE A 90 -15.43 7.05 -2.63
CA PHE A 90 -14.74 8.09 -1.89
C PHE A 90 -14.79 9.37 -2.70
N CYS A 91 -15.22 10.45 -2.05
CA CYS A 91 -15.23 11.77 -2.65
C CYS A 91 -13.98 12.51 -2.16
N LEU A 92 -13.17 12.93 -3.12
CA LEU A 92 -11.95 13.68 -2.89
C LEU A 92 -12.24 15.13 -3.29
N LEU A 93 -12.20 16.01 -2.30
CA LEU A 93 -12.24 17.45 -2.54
C LEU A 93 -10.80 17.90 -2.78
N ARG A 94 -10.60 18.64 -3.87
CA ARG A 94 -9.30 19.12 -4.32
C ARG A 94 -9.46 20.57 -4.73
N MET A 95 -8.47 21.40 -4.43
CA MET A 95 -8.41 22.76 -4.96
C MET A 95 -8.07 22.73 -6.46
N PRO A 96 -8.56 23.69 -7.27
CA PRO A 96 -8.29 23.72 -8.71
C PRO A 96 -6.80 23.67 -9.06
N ASP A 97 -5.96 24.30 -8.24
CA ASP A 97 -4.52 24.45 -8.46
C ASP A 97 -3.66 23.30 -7.87
N GLU A 98 -4.28 22.34 -7.19
CA GLU A 98 -3.55 21.20 -6.60
C GLU A 98 -3.25 20.12 -7.65
N LEU A 99 -2.14 19.41 -7.45
CA LEU A 99 -1.71 18.31 -8.31
C LEU A 99 -2.83 17.26 -8.47
N LEU A 100 -3.18 16.93 -9.71
CA LEU A 100 -4.11 15.85 -10.00
C LEU A 100 -3.36 14.52 -10.01
N VAL A 101 -3.87 13.53 -9.28
CA VAL A 101 -3.27 12.20 -9.14
C VAL A 101 -4.24 11.14 -9.66
N GLU A 102 -3.79 10.31 -10.58
CA GLU A 102 -4.51 9.15 -11.11
C GLU A 102 -3.67 7.88 -10.95
N PRO A 103 -4.18 6.77 -10.38
CA PRO A 103 -5.51 6.62 -9.80
C PRO A 103 -5.69 7.49 -8.56
N SER A 104 -6.94 7.84 -8.23
CA SER A 104 -7.22 8.80 -7.17
C SER A 104 -7.11 8.22 -5.75
N ARG A 105 -6.97 6.91 -5.58
CA ARG A 105 -6.99 6.35 -4.22
C ARG A 105 -6.29 5.01 -4.10
N ASP A 106 -6.71 4.03 -4.88
CA ASP A 106 -6.24 2.65 -4.77
C ASP A 106 -5.22 2.41 -5.89
N LEU A 107 -3.96 2.18 -5.51
CA LEU A 107 -2.89 1.81 -6.42
C LEU A 107 -2.79 0.28 -6.44
N VAL A 108 -3.28 -0.32 -7.54
CA VAL A 108 -3.43 -1.77 -7.64
C VAL A 108 -2.15 -2.39 -8.21
N PHE A 109 -1.58 -3.35 -7.48
CA PHE A 109 -0.49 -4.22 -7.92
C PHE A 109 -1.08 -5.60 -8.21
N GLU A 110 -0.99 -6.01 -9.46
CA GLU A 110 -1.50 -7.30 -9.92
C GLU A 110 -0.39 -8.34 -9.89
N GLY A 111 -0.69 -9.48 -9.27
CA GLY A 111 0.19 -10.64 -9.20
C GLY A 111 0.31 -11.37 -10.55
N PRO A 112 1.09 -12.47 -10.59
CA PRO A 112 1.62 -13.21 -9.44
C PRO A 112 2.81 -12.52 -8.74
N PHE A 113 2.83 -12.53 -7.40
CA PHE A 113 3.85 -11.89 -6.57
C PHE A 113 5.14 -12.72 -6.40
N VAL A 114 5.57 -13.37 -7.47
CA VAL A 114 6.83 -14.13 -7.52
C VAL A 114 7.99 -13.30 -8.07
N LYS A 115 7.66 -12.18 -8.72
CA LYS A 115 8.60 -11.21 -9.31
C LYS A 115 8.15 -9.79 -8.97
N PRO A 116 9.02 -8.79 -9.13
CA PRO A 116 8.61 -7.39 -9.01
C PRO A 116 7.45 -7.08 -9.96
N VAL A 117 6.47 -6.33 -9.46
CA VAL A 117 5.29 -5.90 -10.23
C VAL A 117 5.21 -4.38 -10.21
N THR A 118 4.68 -3.80 -11.28
CA THR A 118 4.70 -2.34 -11.49
C THR A 118 3.29 -1.82 -11.66
N SER A 119 3.00 -0.69 -11.00
CA SER A 119 1.78 0.09 -11.19
C SER A 119 2.14 1.50 -11.63
N ILE A 120 1.29 2.12 -12.43
CA ILE A 120 1.52 3.47 -12.95
C ILE A 120 0.67 4.49 -12.19
N ILE A 121 1.27 5.64 -11.89
CA ILE A 121 0.58 6.83 -11.40
C ILE A 121 0.78 7.93 -12.45
N LYS A 122 -0.29 8.58 -12.84
CA LYS A 122 -0.27 9.78 -13.68
C LYS A 122 -0.51 11.00 -12.81
N LEU A 123 0.40 11.96 -12.91
CA LEU A 123 0.36 13.25 -12.27
C LEU A 123 0.06 14.30 -13.33
N THR A 124 -0.89 15.19 -13.08
CA THR A 124 -1.18 16.33 -13.97
C THR A 124 -1.14 17.61 -13.15
N ASN A 125 -0.40 18.61 -13.62
CA ASN A 125 -0.39 19.95 -13.06
C ASN A 125 -1.48 20.79 -13.75
N PRO A 126 -2.63 21.05 -13.11
CA PRO A 126 -3.67 21.90 -13.67
C PRO A 126 -3.38 23.40 -13.51
N SER A 127 -2.41 23.76 -12.67
CA SER A 127 -2.19 25.14 -12.25
C SER A 127 -1.39 25.94 -13.28
N SER A 128 -1.36 27.25 -13.11
CA SER A 128 -0.50 28.16 -13.88
C SER A 128 0.93 28.25 -13.33
N GLN A 129 1.25 27.53 -12.25
CA GLN A 129 2.56 27.56 -11.58
C GLN A 129 3.27 26.21 -11.71
N TYR A 130 4.58 26.18 -11.46
CA TYR A 130 5.31 24.92 -11.40
C TYR A 130 4.94 24.16 -10.13
N ILE A 131 4.86 22.83 -10.20
CA ILE A 131 4.65 21.98 -9.03
C ILE A 131 5.84 21.03 -8.88
N CYS A 132 6.52 21.07 -7.74
CA CYS A 132 7.47 20.03 -7.37
C CYS A 132 6.72 18.91 -6.67
N PHE A 133 7.05 17.66 -7.00
CA PHE A 133 6.54 16.51 -6.27
C PHE A 133 7.68 15.60 -5.79
N LYS A 134 7.40 14.91 -4.68
CA LYS A 134 8.24 13.86 -4.09
C LYS A 134 7.38 12.67 -3.73
N ILE A 135 7.86 11.47 -4.04
CA ILE A 135 7.19 10.20 -3.79
C ILE A 135 7.94 9.43 -2.70
N SER A 136 7.20 8.92 -1.72
CA SER A 136 7.71 8.02 -0.69
C SER A 136 6.72 6.88 -0.45
N ALA A 137 7.19 5.78 0.14
CA ALA A 137 6.35 4.64 0.50
C ALA A 137 6.39 4.41 2.02
N SER A 138 5.34 3.80 2.57
CA SER A 138 5.32 3.37 3.98
C SER A 138 6.42 2.36 4.30
N SER A 139 6.70 1.47 3.35
CA SER A 139 7.78 0.48 3.42
C SER A 139 8.74 0.63 2.24
N PRO A 140 9.68 1.59 2.28
CA PRO A 140 10.59 1.88 1.17
C PRO A 140 11.49 0.70 0.76
N GLU A 141 11.64 -0.32 1.61
CA GLU A 141 12.33 -1.58 1.30
C GLU A 141 11.62 -2.42 0.22
N TYR A 142 10.30 -2.30 0.10
CA TYR A 142 9.51 -3.05 -0.88
C TYR A 142 9.12 -2.23 -2.10
N PHE A 143 9.11 -0.89 -2.01
CA PHE A 143 8.63 -0.04 -3.09
C PHE A 143 9.72 0.89 -3.62
N SER A 144 9.76 1.06 -4.94
CA SER A 144 10.55 2.12 -5.59
C SER A 144 9.71 2.85 -6.62
N ALA A 145 9.76 4.18 -6.63
CA ALA A 145 9.07 5.03 -7.59
C ALA A 145 10.05 5.70 -8.56
N THR A 146 9.69 5.76 -9.85
CA THR A 146 10.50 6.40 -10.90
C THR A 146 9.62 7.25 -11.83
N PRO A 147 9.85 8.58 -11.92
CA PRO A 147 10.71 9.37 -11.04
C PRO A 147 10.16 9.44 -9.60
N SER A 148 11.05 9.46 -8.60
CA SER A 148 10.67 9.65 -7.19
C SER A 148 10.60 11.13 -6.79
N THR A 149 11.20 12.02 -7.57
CA THR A 149 11.11 13.48 -7.39
C THR A 149 11.23 14.14 -8.75
N SER A 150 10.40 15.14 -9.02
CA SER A 150 10.47 15.91 -10.26
C SER A 150 9.76 17.25 -10.13
N VAL A 151 9.96 18.11 -11.14
CA VAL A 151 9.30 19.39 -11.30
C VAL A 151 8.36 19.30 -12.50
N LEU A 152 7.09 19.63 -12.29
CA LEU A 152 6.02 19.53 -13.28
C LEU A 152 5.61 20.94 -13.73
N PRO A 153 5.86 21.32 -15.00
CA PRO A 153 5.45 22.62 -15.53
C PRO A 153 3.92 22.83 -15.53
N PRO A 154 3.45 24.09 -15.64
CA PRO A 154 2.04 24.40 -15.82
C PRO A 154 1.40 23.61 -16.97
N GLY A 155 0.24 23.00 -16.72
CA GLY A 155 -0.49 22.19 -17.71
C GLY A 155 0.15 20.85 -18.08
N ALA A 156 1.34 20.53 -17.57
CA ALA A 156 2.06 19.31 -17.94
C ALA A 156 1.53 18.08 -17.20
N ASN A 157 1.82 16.91 -17.77
CA ASN A 157 1.60 15.61 -17.15
C ASN A 157 2.91 14.84 -17.00
N SER A 158 2.94 13.93 -16.03
CA SER A 158 4.06 13.02 -15.77
C SER A 158 3.52 11.67 -15.35
N GLU A 159 3.97 10.62 -16.03
CA GLU A 159 3.69 9.24 -15.63
C GLU A 159 4.89 8.70 -14.85
N LEU A 160 4.61 8.17 -13.67
CA LEU A 160 5.61 7.55 -12.82
C LEU A 160 5.25 6.09 -12.54
N SER A 161 6.26 5.24 -12.53
CA SER A 161 6.14 3.83 -12.23
C SER A 161 6.46 3.58 -10.76
N VAL A 162 5.60 2.83 -10.08
CA VAL A 162 5.85 2.31 -8.74
C VAL A 162 6.07 0.82 -8.87
N VAL A 163 7.26 0.36 -8.53
CA VAL A 163 7.64 -1.06 -8.53
C VAL A 163 7.53 -1.59 -7.11
N PHE A 164 6.72 -2.62 -6.92
CA PHE A 164 6.63 -3.41 -5.69
C PHE A 164 7.48 -4.68 -5.83
N ARG A 165 8.36 -4.93 -4.85
CA ARG A 165 9.20 -6.11 -4.74
C ARG A 165 8.68 -6.99 -3.61
N PRO A 166 8.12 -8.16 -3.89
CA PRO A 166 7.43 -8.98 -2.89
C PRO A 166 8.36 -9.83 -2.01
N HIS A 167 9.69 -9.68 -2.09
CA HIS A 167 10.62 -10.60 -1.43
C HIS A 167 10.43 -10.57 0.09
N ASP A 168 10.06 -11.71 0.67
CA ASP A 168 9.70 -11.86 2.10
C ASP A 168 8.59 -10.92 2.59
N PHE A 169 7.78 -10.35 1.68
CA PHE A 169 6.65 -9.49 2.04
C PHE A 169 5.54 -10.32 2.69
N ASP A 170 5.21 -10.02 3.94
CA ASP A 170 4.13 -10.67 4.65
C ASP A 170 2.77 -10.07 4.25
N PHE A 171 2.10 -10.71 3.30
CA PHE A 171 0.73 -10.36 2.90
C PHE A 171 -0.32 -10.61 3.99
N MET A 172 -0.01 -11.40 5.02
CA MET A 172 -0.91 -11.70 6.14
C MET A 172 -0.77 -10.69 7.27
N ALA A 173 0.36 -9.98 7.34
CA ALA A 173 0.47 -8.80 8.19
C ALA A 173 -0.62 -7.82 7.78
N LYS A 174 -1.30 -7.21 8.76
CA LYS A 174 -2.29 -6.15 8.52
C LYS A 174 -1.62 -4.84 8.08
N SER A 175 -0.57 -4.92 7.25
CA SER A 175 0.15 -3.77 6.74
C SER A 175 -0.77 -2.98 5.81
N ARG A 176 -0.92 -1.69 6.11
CA ARG A 176 -1.70 -0.76 5.31
C ARG A 176 -0.74 0.01 4.44
N GLU A 177 -0.17 -0.67 3.45
CA GLU A 177 0.82 -0.08 2.56
C GLU A 177 0.24 1.11 1.80
N ARG A 178 1.05 2.17 1.69
CA ARG A 178 0.69 3.43 1.06
C ARG A 178 1.87 4.03 0.30
N ILE A 179 1.54 4.70 -0.79
CA ILE A 179 2.42 5.65 -1.47
C ILE A 179 1.99 7.06 -1.06
N LEU A 180 2.92 7.84 -0.55
CA LEU A 180 2.76 9.26 -0.23
C LEU A 180 3.36 10.08 -1.38
N ILE A 181 2.55 11.02 -1.88
CA ILE A 181 2.93 12.01 -2.88
C ILE A 181 2.85 13.36 -2.18
N GLN A 182 4.00 13.98 -1.98
CA GLN A 182 4.09 15.32 -1.43
C GLN A 182 4.28 16.28 -2.59
N SER A 183 3.51 17.36 -2.61
CA SER A 183 3.62 18.38 -3.65
C SER A 183 3.73 19.77 -3.04
N VAL A 184 4.47 20.64 -3.71
CA VAL A 184 4.63 22.05 -3.32
C VAL A 184 4.63 22.92 -4.57
N VAL A 185 3.90 24.02 -4.50
CA VAL A 185 3.85 25.01 -5.59
C VAL A 185 5.15 25.80 -5.57
N GLY A 186 5.82 25.86 -6.72
CA GLY A 186 7.05 26.60 -6.95
C GLY A 186 6.82 27.89 -7.75
N SER A 187 7.79 28.80 -7.69
CA SER A 187 7.77 30.04 -8.46
C SER A 187 8.04 29.82 -9.95
N GLU A 188 7.72 30.84 -10.76
CA GLU A 188 7.99 30.87 -12.19
C GLU A 188 9.51 30.73 -12.45
N GLY A 189 9.89 29.87 -13.41
CA GLY A 189 11.29 29.62 -13.76
C GLY A 189 12.03 28.61 -12.88
N LEU A 190 11.30 27.73 -12.18
CA LEU A 190 11.91 26.67 -11.37
C LEU A 190 12.77 25.74 -12.23
N ASP A 191 14.07 25.66 -11.93
CA ASP A 191 14.99 24.77 -12.63
C ASP A 191 14.81 23.31 -12.15
N PRO A 192 14.38 22.37 -13.01
CA PRO A 192 14.21 20.97 -12.66
C PRO A 192 15.51 20.28 -12.20
N LYS A 193 16.67 20.86 -12.52
CA LYS A 193 17.99 20.32 -12.17
C LYS A 193 18.49 20.79 -10.80
N LYS A 194 17.85 21.80 -10.20
CA LYS A 194 18.22 22.28 -8.86
C LYS A 194 17.56 21.44 -7.77
N ASP A 195 18.26 21.31 -6.65
CA ASP A 195 17.71 20.70 -5.44
C ASP A 195 16.52 21.54 -4.93
N GLN A 196 15.37 20.89 -4.81
CA GLN A 196 14.11 21.51 -4.35
C GLN A 196 13.87 21.30 -2.85
N THR A 197 14.84 20.77 -2.12
CA THR A 197 14.72 20.48 -0.68
C THR A 197 14.29 21.70 0.15
N ALA A 198 14.77 22.91 -0.18
CA ALA A 198 14.35 24.13 0.49
C ALA A 198 12.84 24.41 0.33
N LEU A 199 12.31 24.18 -0.88
CA LEU A 199 10.90 24.41 -1.19
C LEU A 199 9.98 23.50 -0.37
N PHE A 200 10.38 22.24 -0.11
CA PHE A 200 9.63 21.33 0.76
C PHE A 200 9.74 21.65 2.26
N LYS A 201 10.74 22.44 2.68
CA LYS A 201 10.90 22.87 4.08
C LYS A 201 10.13 24.16 4.38
N GLU A 202 10.10 25.08 3.42
CA GLU A 202 9.56 26.43 3.61
C GLU A 202 8.16 26.60 2.99
N GLY A 203 7.85 25.83 1.94
CA GLY A 203 6.61 25.92 1.21
C GLY A 203 5.44 25.19 1.87
N LYS A 204 4.23 25.53 1.44
CA LYS A 204 3.00 24.82 1.83
C LYS A 204 2.95 23.47 1.12
N VAL A 205 3.35 22.41 1.83
CA VAL A 205 3.32 21.04 1.31
C VAL A 205 1.90 20.48 1.36
N THR A 206 1.48 19.87 0.26
CA THR A 206 0.23 19.12 0.14
C THR A 206 0.55 17.64 0.06
N ASP A 207 0.01 16.86 1.00
CA ASP A 207 0.20 15.41 1.08
C ASP A 207 -0.98 14.67 0.44
N TYR A 208 -0.67 13.71 -0.43
CA TYR A 208 -1.64 12.83 -1.06
C TYR A 208 -1.26 11.36 -0.84
N TYR A 209 -2.22 10.54 -0.41
CA TYR A 209 -1.98 9.13 -0.11
C TYR A 209 -2.72 8.22 -1.08
N LEU A 210 -1.97 7.33 -1.73
CA LEU A 210 -2.52 6.17 -2.42
C LEU A 210 -2.40 4.94 -1.53
N LYS A 211 -3.48 4.18 -1.41
CA LYS A 211 -3.51 2.89 -0.74
C LYS A 211 -3.05 1.82 -1.72
N CYS A 212 -2.02 1.06 -1.37
CA CYS A 212 -1.61 -0.09 -2.16
C CYS A 212 -2.64 -1.22 -2.00
N ILE A 213 -3.07 -1.79 -3.12
CA ILE A 213 -3.97 -2.95 -3.16
C ILE A 213 -3.26 -4.06 -3.93
N PHE A 214 -3.09 -5.21 -3.29
CA PHE A 214 -2.48 -6.38 -3.92
C PHE A 214 -3.59 -7.34 -4.38
N LYS A 215 -3.69 -7.58 -5.68
CA LYS A 215 -4.63 -8.55 -6.26
C LYS A 215 -3.86 -9.71 -6.87
N ASN A 216 -4.21 -10.94 -6.53
CA ASN A 216 -3.58 -12.11 -7.13
C ASN A 216 -4.52 -12.69 -8.20
N THR A 217 -4.33 -12.25 -9.44
CA THR A 217 -5.16 -12.63 -10.60
C THR A 217 -5.16 -14.13 -10.88
N GLY A 218 -4.15 -14.89 -10.42
CA GLY A 218 -4.07 -16.33 -10.63
C GLY A 218 -4.88 -17.23 -9.67
N ILE A 219 -5.50 -16.69 -8.61
CA ILE A 219 -6.30 -17.49 -7.65
C ILE A 219 -7.81 -17.27 -7.85
N GLU A 220 -8.22 -16.07 -8.27
CA GLU A 220 -9.64 -15.69 -8.39
C GLU A 220 -10.35 -16.44 -9.54
N ASP A 221 -9.68 -16.67 -10.68
CA ASP A 221 -10.25 -17.42 -11.82
C ASP A 221 -10.57 -18.89 -11.49
N LYS A 222 -9.88 -19.48 -10.51
CA LYS A 222 -10.15 -20.86 -10.05
C LYS A 222 -11.35 -20.96 -9.08
N ILE A 223 -11.76 -19.83 -8.51
CA ILE A 223 -12.88 -19.73 -7.55
C ILE A 223 -14.19 -19.38 -8.27
N GLU A 224 -14.13 -18.67 -9.41
CA GLU A 224 -15.32 -18.40 -10.24
C GLU A 224 -15.67 -19.56 -11.18
N SER A 225 -14.68 -20.25 -11.75
CA SER A 225 -14.90 -21.46 -12.57
C SER A 225 -15.52 -22.62 -11.78
N SER A 226 -15.35 -22.66 -10.46
CA SER A 226 -15.93 -23.69 -9.58
C SER A 226 -17.35 -23.38 -9.09
N LYS A 227 -17.96 -22.24 -9.48
CA LYS A 227 -19.36 -21.92 -9.16
C LYS A 227 -20.36 -22.23 -10.28
N HIS A 228 -19.91 -22.57 -11.48
CA HIS A 228 -20.78 -22.75 -12.66
C HIS A 228 -21.07 -24.21 -13.07
N GLU A 229 -20.54 -25.22 -12.37
CA GLU A 229 -20.74 -26.66 -12.73
C GLU A 229 -21.65 -27.44 -11.77
N HIS A 230 -22.73 -26.83 -11.28
CA HIS A 230 -23.80 -27.59 -10.62
C HIS A 230 -25.13 -27.46 -11.36
N THR A 231 -25.21 -28.04 -12.57
CA THR A 231 -26.44 -28.67 -13.04
C THR A 231 -26.12 -29.94 -13.83
N SER A 232 -26.72 -31.06 -13.38
CA SER A 232 -26.92 -32.34 -14.08
C SER A 232 -25.82 -33.43 -14.04
N SER A 233 -26.04 -34.38 -13.13
CA SER A 233 -26.03 -35.86 -13.31
C SER A 233 -25.24 -36.65 -12.24
N LYS A 234 -25.66 -37.91 -12.03
CA LYS A 234 -25.55 -38.77 -10.82
C LYS A 234 -24.16 -39.40 -10.56
N PRO A 235 -23.92 -40.09 -9.41
CA PRO A 235 -22.76 -39.88 -8.53
C PRO A 235 -21.63 -40.90 -8.71
N VAL A 236 -20.37 -40.50 -8.46
CA VAL A 236 -19.25 -41.40 -8.15
C VAL A 236 -18.24 -40.70 -7.22
N HIS A 237 -17.90 -41.40 -6.13
CA HIS A 237 -16.89 -41.16 -5.09
C HIS A 237 -16.98 -39.91 -4.20
N ASP A 238 -17.46 -40.17 -3.00
CA ASP A 238 -17.29 -39.35 -1.80
C ASP A 238 -15.80 -39.32 -1.40
N THR A 239 -15.22 -38.13 -1.46
CA THR A 239 -14.05 -37.78 -0.63
C THR A 239 -14.39 -36.47 0.08
N GLY A 240 -15.42 -36.52 0.92
CA GLY A 240 -15.80 -35.43 1.81
C GLY A 240 -14.69 -35.18 2.84
N MET A 241 -13.74 -34.31 2.49
CA MET A 241 -12.78 -33.78 3.44
C MET A 241 -13.55 -32.89 4.43
N THR A 242 -13.63 -33.35 5.67
CA THR A 242 -14.43 -32.71 6.71
C THR A 242 -13.81 -31.38 7.13
N LYS A 243 -14.57 -30.52 7.79
CA LYS A 243 -14.06 -29.26 8.37
C LYS A 243 -12.85 -29.51 9.29
N ALA A 244 -12.82 -30.66 9.97
CA ALA A 244 -11.70 -31.07 10.81
C ALA A 244 -10.43 -31.36 10.01
N ASP A 245 -10.58 -31.94 8.81
CA ASP A 245 -9.44 -32.25 7.92
C ASP A 245 -8.84 -30.96 7.34
N ILE A 246 -9.68 -29.96 7.04
CA ILE A 246 -9.21 -28.63 6.59
C ILE A 246 -8.46 -27.93 7.72
N GLU A 247 -8.99 -27.99 8.95
CA GLU A 247 -8.31 -27.43 10.13
C GLU A 247 -6.99 -28.14 10.43
N ALA A 248 -6.95 -29.47 10.29
CA ALA A 248 -5.73 -30.28 10.42
C ALA A 248 -4.69 -29.91 9.35
N LEU A 249 -5.10 -29.78 8.08
CA LEU A 249 -4.20 -29.37 7.00
C LEU A 249 -3.64 -27.95 7.23
N MET A 250 -4.48 -27.02 7.69
CA MET A 250 -4.04 -25.66 7.99
C MET A 250 -3.05 -25.64 9.15
N ALA A 251 -3.27 -26.47 10.18
CA ALA A 251 -2.33 -26.63 11.29
C ALA A 251 -1.00 -27.23 10.82
N GLU A 252 -1.04 -28.24 9.95
CA GLU A 252 0.16 -28.89 9.41
C GLU A 252 0.97 -27.94 8.51
N VAL A 253 0.31 -27.18 7.62
CA VAL A 253 0.97 -26.13 6.82
C VAL A 253 1.61 -25.07 7.73
N SER A 254 0.98 -24.72 8.85
CA SER A 254 1.55 -23.77 9.81
C SER A 254 2.78 -24.34 10.53
N ALA A 255 2.81 -25.65 10.80
CA ALA A 255 3.94 -26.33 11.42
C ALA A 255 5.13 -26.42 10.45
N LEU A 256 4.89 -26.85 9.22
CA LEU A 256 5.89 -26.95 8.17
C LEU A 256 6.50 -25.59 7.81
N ARG A 257 5.73 -24.50 7.89
CA ARG A 257 6.26 -23.14 7.70
C ARG A 257 7.18 -22.70 8.84
N ARG A 258 6.86 -23.06 10.09
CA ARG A 258 7.73 -22.79 11.24
C ARG A 258 9.02 -23.60 11.17
N GLU A 259 8.93 -24.86 10.76
CA GLU A 259 10.10 -25.72 10.57
C GLU A 259 11.00 -25.20 9.44
N ASN A 260 10.42 -24.79 8.31
CA ASN A 260 11.17 -24.14 7.24
C ASN A 260 11.86 -22.85 7.70
N ALA A 261 11.21 -22.04 8.54
CA ALA A 261 11.83 -20.84 9.10
C ALA A 261 13.02 -21.18 10.01
N ALA A 262 12.88 -22.18 10.88
CA ALA A 262 13.95 -22.64 11.77
C ALA A 262 15.13 -23.24 10.99
N LEU A 263 14.86 -24.01 9.93
CA LEU A 263 15.90 -24.54 9.05
C LEU A 263 16.64 -23.43 8.30
N LYS A 264 15.93 -22.38 7.87
CA LYS A 264 16.54 -21.21 7.21
C LYS A 264 17.43 -20.41 8.17
N GLU A 265 17.02 -20.27 9.43
CA GLU A 265 17.86 -19.66 10.48
C GLU A 265 19.10 -20.51 10.80
N SER A 266 18.94 -21.84 10.83
CA SER A 266 20.06 -22.78 11.00
C SER A 266 21.06 -22.72 9.84
N ASP A 267 20.60 -22.67 8.58
CA ASP A 267 21.46 -22.50 7.40
C ASP A 267 22.21 -21.15 7.46
N LEU A 268 21.52 -20.08 7.84
CA LEU A 268 22.12 -18.75 7.97
C LEU A 268 23.17 -18.70 9.09
N HIS A 269 22.92 -19.39 10.21
CA HIS A 269 23.87 -19.54 11.30
C HIS A 269 25.09 -20.36 10.86
N LEU A 270 24.89 -21.51 10.21
CA LEU A 270 25.96 -22.38 9.71
C LEU A 270 26.86 -21.65 8.71
N ARG A 271 26.27 -20.87 7.78
CA ARG A 271 27.02 -20.00 6.86
C ARG A 271 27.86 -18.97 7.59
N ARG A 272 27.32 -18.38 8.67
CA ARG A 272 28.05 -17.41 9.51
C ARG A 272 29.25 -18.05 10.20
N THR A 273 29.08 -19.26 10.76
CA THR A 273 30.17 -20.00 11.42
C THR A 273 31.22 -20.50 10.42
N ALA A 274 30.81 -20.93 9.23
CA ALA A 274 31.71 -21.37 8.16
C ALA A 274 32.57 -20.21 7.63
N VAL A 275 31.97 -19.02 7.46
CA VAL A 275 32.70 -17.79 7.07
C VAL A 275 33.69 -17.36 8.17
N SER A 276 33.34 -17.54 9.45
CA SER A 276 34.28 -17.27 10.55
C SER A 276 35.45 -18.25 10.63
N ALA A 277 35.32 -19.48 10.09
CA ALA A 277 36.41 -20.45 10.05
C ALA A 277 37.43 -20.18 8.92
N THR A 278 37.03 -19.46 7.85
CA THR A 278 37.91 -19.20 6.69
C THR A 278 38.86 -18.01 6.89
N CYS A 279 38.79 -17.29 8.01
CA CYS A 279 39.70 -16.16 8.32
C CYS A 279 40.90 -16.51 9.22
N ARG A 280 41.17 -17.79 9.51
CA ARG A 280 42.44 -18.20 10.15
C ARG A 280 43.43 -18.68 9.09
N MET A 281 44.24 -17.74 8.60
CA MET A 281 45.44 -18.04 7.82
C MET A 281 46.51 -18.69 8.73
N PRO A 282 47.23 -19.74 8.30
CA PRO A 282 48.41 -20.23 8.99
C PRO A 282 49.65 -19.48 8.49
N THR A 283 50.39 -18.83 9.40
CA THR A 283 51.77 -18.41 9.12
C THR A 283 52.73 -19.40 9.76
N GLU A 284 53.51 -20.05 8.90
CA GLU A 284 54.67 -20.87 9.24
C GLU A 284 55.82 -20.06 9.88
N SER A 285 56.70 -20.83 10.51
CA SER A 285 58.13 -20.61 10.75
C SER A 285 58.59 -20.04 12.11
N GLY A 286 59.16 -20.96 12.90
CA GLY A 286 60.54 -20.91 13.38
C GLY A 286 60.95 -19.83 14.39
N GLY A 287 61.37 -20.26 15.59
CA GLY A 287 62.29 -19.43 16.39
C GLY A 287 62.18 -19.62 17.90
N SER A 288 63.16 -20.31 18.46
CA SER A 288 63.40 -20.49 19.90
C SER A 288 63.65 -19.15 20.62
N GLY A 289 63.13 -19.01 21.84
CA GLY A 289 63.44 -17.89 22.72
C GLY A 289 62.66 -17.93 24.04
N ARG A 290 63.28 -18.51 25.08
CA ARG A 290 62.86 -18.38 26.49
C ARG A 290 62.88 -16.90 26.92
N HIS A 291 61.86 -16.41 27.62
CA HIS A 291 62.00 -15.65 28.88
C HIS A 291 60.63 -15.39 29.55
N HIS A 292 60.70 -15.16 30.86
CA HIS A 292 59.68 -15.19 31.90
C HIS A 292 58.50 -14.18 31.82
N PRO A 293 57.43 -14.40 32.61
CA PRO A 293 56.17 -13.66 32.52
C PRO A 293 56.21 -12.35 33.31
N ILE A 294 55.58 -11.31 32.80
CA ILE A 294 55.12 -10.18 33.62
C ILE A 294 53.66 -9.89 33.28
N ASN A 295 52.84 -10.09 34.30
CA ASN A 295 51.42 -9.84 34.35
C ASN A 295 51.18 -8.32 34.31
N THR A 296 50.66 -7.81 33.20
CA THR A 296 49.96 -6.50 33.13
C THR A 296 48.58 -6.71 32.52
N GLY A 297 47.73 -7.44 33.24
CA GLY A 297 46.30 -7.38 33.02
C GLY A 297 45.80 -5.98 33.39
N ALA A 298 45.29 -5.24 32.40
CA ALA A 298 44.22 -4.25 32.51
C ALA A 298 43.99 -3.36 31.26
N LEU A 299 44.50 -3.69 30.06
CA LEU A 299 44.25 -2.84 28.86
C LEU A 299 43.89 -3.57 27.55
N SER A 300 43.83 -4.90 27.50
CA SER A 300 43.67 -5.64 26.23
C SER A 300 42.24 -5.96 25.79
N ASN A 301 41.20 -5.47 26.49
CA ASN A 301 39.79 -5.77 26.14
C ASN A 301 38.92 -4.53 25.87
N ILE A 302 39.53 -3.45 25.38
CA ILE A 302 38.76 -2.27 24.96
C ILE A 302 38.34 -2.44 23.49
N PRO A 303 37.03 -2.45 23.17
CA PRO A 303 36.56 -2.59 21.79
C PRO A 303 37.17 -1.52 20.86
N PRO A 304 37.50 -1.86 19.60
CA PRO A 304 38.10 -0.92 18.63
C PRO A 304 37.34 0.41 18.47
N ILE A 305 36.03 0.39 18.71
CA ILE A 305 35.13 1.55 18.67
C ILE A 305 35.56 2.64 19.67
N LEU A 306 36.09 2.28 20.83
CA LEU A 306 36.50 3.25 21.85
C LEU A 306 37.75 4.05 21.43
N TYR A 307 38.65 3.47 20.65
CA TYR A 307 39.78 4.19 20.08
C TYR A 307 39.32 5.22 19.03
N LEU A 308 38.32 4.88 18.22
CA LEU A 308 37.72 5.81 17.26
C LEU A 308 37.02 6.98 17.95
N ILE A 309 36.27 6.71 19.02
CA ILE A 309 35.60 7.74 19.82
C ILE A 309 36.65 8.66 20.49
N LEU A 310 37.72 8.09 21.06
CA LEU A 310 38.79 8.87 21.69
C LEU A 310 39.54 9.74 20.67
N ALA A 311 39.85 9.21 19.49
CA ALA A 311 40.48 9.96 18.41
C ALA A 311 39.60 11.12 17.92
N LEU A 312 38.29 10.91 17.83
CA LEU A 312 37.33 11.94 17.41
C LEU A 312 37.20 13.04 18.48
N LEU A 313 37.18 12.69 19.76
CA LEU A 313 37.17 13.66 20.87
C LEU A 313 38.47 14.49 20.91
N ILE A 314 39.64 13.87 20.73
CA ILE A 314 40.93 14.57 20.66
C ILE A 314 40.97 15.51 19.44
N GLY A 315 40.48 15.05 18.29
CA GLY A 315 40.39 15.87 17.07
C GLY A 315 39.48 17.08 17.23
N LEU A 316 38.35 16.93 17.92
CA LEU A 316 37.39 18.01 18.19
C LEU A 316 37.94 19.01 19.22
N PHE A 317 38.73 18.55 20.18
CA PHE A 317 39.39 19.40 21.17
C PHE A 317 40.54 20.21 20.55
N LEU A 318 41.38 19.58 19.72
CA LEU A 318 42.49 20.25 19.03
C LEU A 318 42.02 21.17 17.90
N GLY A 319 40.93 20.80 17.21
CA GLY A 319 40.31 21.65 16.18
C GLY A 319 39.74 22.95 16.73
N ARG A 320 39.46 23.03 18.04
CA ARG A 320 38.95 24.22 18.71
C ARG A 320 40.02 25.22 19.15
N PHE A 321 41.30 24.86 19.05
CA PHE A 321 42.45 25.71 19.41
C PHE A 321 43.26 26.19 18.20
N VAL A 322 42.85 25.83 16.98
CA VAL A 322 43.54 26.20 15.72
C VAL A 322 42.65 27.05 14.78
N LEU A 323 41.48 27.51 15.24
CA LEU A 323 40.67 28.55 14.58
C LEU A 323 40.35 29.68 15.55
#